data_AF-A0A7L9U4Z7-F1
#
_entry.id   AF-A0A7L9U4Z7-F1
#
_cell.length_a   1.000
_cell.length_b   1.000
_cell.length_c   1.000
_cell.angle_alpha   90.00
_cell.angle_beta   90.00
_cell.angle_gamma   90.00
#
_symmetry.space_group_name_H-M   'P 1'
#
loop_
_entity.id
_entity.type
_entity.pdbx_description
1 polymer ?
#
loop_
_entity_poly.entity_id
_entity_poly.type
_entity_poly.pdbx_seq_one_letter_code
_entity_poly.pdbx_strand_id
1 'polypeptide(L)'
;MFVGSYTSARLALTTPPDCCCNCGGHGQLEFVDTPMKQVRFFFVFGTELTLTESFPYCAGCKGSAKRARHGWLAKGIVYCLVTSCAFLGLVMSHALLPGFVAGSLFYSALILSALLTAGYYTTRKPKRAGGTYYQPVELTEAWIGDKHIARFELAFHNARYAAAMRRSNAELIDAGVFKIQ
;
A
#
# COMPACT_ATOMS: atom_id res chain seq x y z
N MET A 1 2.20 -22.87 9.14
CA MET A 1 1.33 -22.21 10.14
C MET A 1 1.99 -20.90 10.50
N PHE A 2 1.47 -19.76 10.03
CA PHE A 2 2.02 -18.45 10.40
C PHE A 2 1.52 -18.11 11.80
N VAL A 3 2.43 -17.99 12.77
CA VAL A 3 2.10 -17.48 14.10
C VAL A 3 2.25 -15.97 14.02
N GLY A 4 1.13 -15.25 14.05
CA GLY A 4 1.13 -13.81 13.96
C GLY A 4 0.25 -13.16 15.00
N SER A 5 0.69 -12.00 15.50
CA SER A 5 -0.12 -11.13 16.34
C SER A 5 -0.88 -10.15 15.45
N TYR A 6 -2.20 -10.08 15.63
CA TYR A 6 -3.06 -9.10 14.98
C TYR A 6 -3.51 -8.07 16.01
N THR A 7 -3.18 -6.80 15.77
CA THR A 7 -3.62 -5.68 16.61
C THR A 7 -4.41 -4.71 15.75
N SER A 8 -5.60 -4.31 16.23
CA SER A 8 -6.41 -3.29 15.58
C SER A 8 -6.80 -2.21 16.56
N ALA A 9 -6.70 -0.94 16.15
CA ALA A 9 -7.10 0.20 16.95
C ALA A 9 -7.77 1.26 16.08
N ARG A 10 -8.71 2.00 16.67
CA ARG A 10 -9.26 3.21 16.06
C ARG A 10 -8.48 4.39 16.61
N LEU A 11 -8.02 5.25 15.70
CA LEU A 11 -7.43 6.52 16.07
C LEU A 11 -8.55 7.51 16.41
N ALA A 12 -8.24 8.49 17.24
CA ALA A 12 -9.15 9.56 17.63
C ALA A 12 -8.55 10.91 17.24
N LEU A 13 -8.16 11.04 15.97
CA LEU A 13 -7.61 12.27 15.43
C LEU A 13 -8.72 13.30 15.16
N THR A 14 -8.37 14.57 15.29
CA THR A 14 -9.22 15.67 14.83
C THR A 14 -9.03 15.84 13.32
N THR A 15 -9.97 15.34 12.51
CA THR A 15 -9.86 15.35 11.04
C THR A 15 -10.57 16.57 10.43
N PRO A 16 -9.84 17.47 9.73
CA PRO A 16 -10.42 18.70 9.20
C PRO A 16 -11.36 18.41 8.02
N PRO A 17 -12.60 18.94 8.02
CA PRO A 17 -13.60 18.64 6.98
C PRO A 17 -13.42 19.45 5.68
N ASP A 18 -12.41 20.32 5.58
CA ASP A 18 -12.40 21.42 4.59
C ASP A 18 -12.17 20.97 3.14
N CYS A 19 -11.47 19.86 2.94
CA CYS A 19 -11.13 19.36 1.60
C CYS A 19 -10.94 17.85 1.57
N CYS A 20 -11.06 17.26 0.37
CA CYS A 20 -10.83 15.83 0.19
C CYS A 20 -9.37 15.46 0.52
N CYS A 21 -9.22 14.46 1.39
CA CYS A 21 -7.93 13.93 1.83
C CYS A 21 -7.05 13.42 0.66
N ASN A 22 -7.65 12.93 -0.42
CA ASN A 22 -6.92 12.42 -1.58
C ASN A 22 -6.60 13.51 -2.62
N CYS A 23 -7.62 14.20 -3.15
CA CYS A 23 -7.45 15.11 -4.30
C CYS A 23 -7.50 16.60 -3.95
N GLY A 24 -7.84 16.97 -2.71
CA GLY A 24 -7.98 18.37 -2.29
C GLY A 24 -9.23 19.07 -2.81
N GLY A 25 -10.13 18.36 -3.49
CA GLY A 25 -11.41 18.90 -3.93
C GLY A 25 -12.27 19.38 -2.76
N HIS A 26 -12.97 20.48 -2.97
CA HIS A 26 -13.96 21.04 -2.06
C HIS A 26 -15.37 20.68 -2.56
N GLY A 27 -16.35 20.51 -1.65
CA GLY A 27 -17.73 20.16 -2.01
C GLY A 27 -18.37 19.20 -1.02
N GLN A 28 -19.26 18.32 -1.51
CA GLN A 28 -19.82 17.25 -0.69
C GLN A 28 -18.74 16.21 -0.37
N LEU A 29 -18.34 16.21 0.91
CA LEU A 29 -17.34 15.31 1.46
C LEU A 29 -18.04 14.34 2.42
N GLU A 30 -17.69 13.07 2.30
CA GLU A 30 -18.13 12.03 3.20
C GLU A 30 -16.95 11.54 4.03
N PHE A 31 -17.16 11.40 5.34
CA PHE A 31 -16.19 10.77 6.21
C PHE A 31 -16.23 9.25 6.01
N VAL A 32 -15.09 8.67 5.65
CA VAL A 32 -14.96 7.24 5.37
C VAL A 32 -13.87 6.66 6.24
N ASP A 33 -14.23 5.59 6.95
CA ASP A 33 -13.29 4.80 7.74
C ASP A 33 -12.24 4.18 6.81
N THR A 34 -11.00 4.60 7.03
CA THR A 34 -9.82 4.27 6.23
C THR A 34 -8.93 3.37 7.07
N PRO A 35 -8.93 2.05 6.85
CA PRO A 35 -8.05 1.13 7.56
C PRO A 35 -6.63 1.22 6.99
N MET A 36 -5.68 1.68 7.80
CA MET A 36 -4.26 1.79 7.46
C MET A 36 -3.52 0.61 8.08
N LYS A 37 -2.89 -0.21 7.24
CA LYS A 37 -2.25 -1.45 7.65
C LYS A 37 -0.74 -1.33 7.62
N GLN A 38 -0.08 -1.78 8.69
CA GLN A 38 1.35 -2.03 8.72
C GLN A 38 1.58 -3.51 9.02
N VAL A 39 2.30 -4.18 8.13
CA VAL A 39 2.69 -5.58 8.30
C VAL A 39 4.20 -5.65 8.41
N ARG A 40 4.70 -6.23 9.49
CA ARG A 40 6.13 -6.51 9.69
C ARG A 40 6.32 -8.01 9.66
N PHE A 41 7.20 -8.48 8.78
CA PHE A 41 7.56 -9.89 8.68
C PHE A 41 8.97 -10.10 9.24
N PHE A 42 9.14 -11.13 10.06
CA PHE A 42 10.43 -11.64 10.50
C PHE A 42 10.45 -13.16 10.32
N PHE A 43 11.03 -13.61 9.20
CA PHE A 43 10.98 -15.01 8.74
C PHE A 43 9.54 -15.56 8.67
N VAL A 44 9.18 -16.47 9.59
CA VAL A 44 7.87 -17.13 9.67
C VAL A 44 6.90 -16.45 10.65
N PHE A 45 7.38 -15.45 11.39
CA PHE A 45 6.57 -14.64 12.30
C PHE A 45 6.19 -13.33 11.62
N GLY A 46 4.94 -12.91 11.81
CA GLY A 46 4.45 -11.63 11.28
C GLY A 46 3.63 -10.90 12.32
N THR A 47 3.75 -9.59 12.38
CA THR A 47 2.81 -8.74 13.12
C THR A 47 2.03 -7.88 12.14
N GLU A 48 0.71 -7.87 12.29
CA GLU A 48 -0.18 -7.00 11.54
C GLU A 48 -0.80 -5.99 12.51
N LEU A 49 -0.56 -4.71 12.26
CA LEU A 49 -1.22 -3.60 12.92
C LEU A 49 -2.18 -2.94 11.93
N THR A 50 -3.44 -2.80 12.33
CA THR A 50 -4.43 -2.03 11.58
C THR A 50 -4.90 -0.83 12.40
N LEU A 51 -4.57 0.38 11.95
CA LEU A 51 -5.08 1.63 12.52
C LEU A 51 -6.20 2.16 11.64
N THR A 52 -7.36 2.45 12.21
CA THR A 52 -8.51 2.97 11.45
C THR A 52 -8.82 4.40 11.87
N GLU A 53 -8.97 5.29 10.89
CA GLU A 53 -9.36 6.69 11.11
C GLU A 53 -10.36 7.13 10.04
N SER A 54 -11.23 8.09 10.36
CA SER A 54 -12.24 8.61 9.45
C SER A 54 -11.71 9.86 8.72
N PHE A 55 -11.53 9.78 7.40
CA PHE A 55 -11.07 10.92 6.58
C PHE A 55 -12.16 11.39 5.61
N PRO A 56 -12.18 12.69 5.25
CA PRO A 56 -13.13 13.23 4.27
C PRO A 56 -12.71 12.89 2.83
N TYR A 57 -13.63 12.28 2.08
CA TYR A 57 -13.47 11.96 0.67
C TYR A 57 -14.60 12.54 -0.18
N CYS A 58 -14.27 12.98 -1.40
CA CYS A 58 -15.29 13.27 -2.40
C CYS A 58 -15.82 11.96 -3.02
N ALA A 59 -16.98 12.02 -3.68
CA ALA A 59 -17.61 10.87 -4.33
C ALA A 59 -16.66 10.09 -5.28
N GLY A 60 -15.77 10.80 -5.99
CA GLY A 60 -14.78 10.18 -6.88
C GLY A 60 -13.61 9.49 -6.17
N CYS A 61 -13.32 9.85 -4.91
CA CYS A 61 -12.18 9.33 -4.15
C CYS A 61 -12.59 8.33 -3.06
N LYS A 62 -13.86 8.23 -2.66
CA LYS A 62 -14.32 7.30 -1.61
C LYS A 62 -13.85 5.86 -1.83
N GLY A 63 -13.79 5.40 -3.09
CA GLY A 63 -13.31 4.06 -3.45
C GLY A 63 -11.82 3.78 -3.21
N SER A 64 -11.00 4.80 -2.90
CA SER A 64 -9.58 4.60 -2.55
C SER A 64 -9.33 4.42 -1.06
N ALA A 65 -10.29 4.75 -0.18
CA ALA A 65 -10.12 4.72 1.27
C ALA A 65 -9.78 3.32 1.84
N LYS A 66 -10.32 2.25 1.23
CA LYS A 66 -10.15 0.86 1.71
C LYS A 66 -9.08 0.06 0.96
N ARG A 67 -8.28 0.70 0.09
CA ARG A 67 -7.33 -0.03 -0.76
C ARG A 67 -6.06 -0.37 0.00
N ALA A 68 -5.53 -1.56 -0.27
CA ALA A 68 -4.28 -2.02 0.34
C ALA A 68 -3.05 -1.60 -0.48
N ARG A 69 -2.00 -1.18 0.23
CA ARG A 69 -0.69 -0.89 -0.37
C ARG A 69 -0.07 -2.17 -0.91
N HIS A 70 0.37 -2.12 -2.17
CA HIS A 70 1.19 -3.16 -2.76
C HIS A 70 2.66 -2.79 -2.58
N GLY A 71 3.30 -3.31 -1.53
CA GLY A 71 4.72 -3.14 -1.28
C GLY A 71 5.60 -3.83 -2.34
N TRP A 72 6.90 -3.55 -2.31
CA TRP A 72 7.89 -4.24 -3.16
C TRP A 72 7.86 -5.76 -3.02
N LEU A 73 7.59 -6.26 -1.80
CA LEU A 73 7.42 -7.68 -1.54
C LEU A 73 6.26 -8.28 -2.35
N ALA A 74 5.11 -7.59 -2.41
CA ALA A 74 3.97 -8.05 -3.20
C ALA A 74 4.30 -8.09 -4.70
N LYS A 75 5.04 -7.09 -5.21
CA LYS A 75 5.54 -7.09 -6.59
C LYS A 75 6.52 -8.25 -6.84
N GLY A 76 7.39 -8.54 -5.87
CA GLY A 76 8.33 -9.66 -5.92
C GLY A 76 7.62 -11.02 -5.92
N ILE A 77 6.59 -11.21 -5.10
CA ILE A 77 5.79 -12.44 -5.10
C ILE A 77 5.09 -12.63 -6.46
N VAL A 78 4.51 -11.57 -7.01
CA VAL A 78 3.91 -11.62 -8.35
C VAL A 78 4.96 -11.98 -9.40
N TYR A 79 6.15 -11.38 -9.34
CA TYR A 79 7.27 -11.71 -10.23
C TYR A 79 7.68 -13.19 -10.12
N CYS A 80 7.84 -13.72 -8.90
CA CYS A 80 8.15 -15.13 -8.69
C CYS A 80 7.07 -16.05 -9.25
N LEU A 81 5.79 -15.72 -9.03
CA LEU A 81 4.66 -16.49 -9.56
C LEU A 81 4.67 -16.49 -11.10
N VAL A 82 4.85 -15.33 -11.72
CA VAL A 82 4.93 -15.20 -13.19
C VAL A 82 6.14 -15.96 -13.72
N THR A 83 7.29 -15.93 -13.02
CA THR A 83 8.48 -16.70 -13.38
C THR A 83 8.22 -18.20 -13.35
N SER A 84 7.60 -18.72 -12.28
CA SER A 84 7.24 -20.13 -12.15
C SER A 84 6.29 -20.58 -13.26
N CYS A 85 5.26 -19.78 -13.57
CA CYS A 85 4.33 -20.08 -14.65
C CYS A 85 5.01 -20.03 -16.03
N ALA A 86 5.86 -19.03 -16.28
CA ALA A 86 6.61 -18.91 -17.53
C ALA A 86 7.58 -20.08 -17.71
N PHE A 87 8.28 -20.46 -16.65
CA PHE A 87 9.19 -21.60 -16.67
C PHE A 87 8.44 -22.90 -16.95
N LEU A 88 7.32 -23.16 -16.27
CA LEU A 88 6.50 -24.35 -16.51
C LEU A 88 5.99 -24.39 -17.96
N GLY A 89 5.50 -23.26 -18.48
CA GLY A 89 5.03 -23.15 -19.86
C GLY A 89 6.13 -23.44 -20.89
N LEU A 90 7.34 -22.95 -20.65
CA LEU A 90 8.51 -23.20 -21.50
C LEU A 90 8.96 -24.68 -21.43
N VAL A 91 8.93 -25.30 -20.25
CA VAL A 91 9.22 -26.73 -20.08
C VAL A 91 8.21 -27.58 -20.83
N MET A 92 6.90 -27.29 -20.72
CA MET A 92 5.86 -28.02 -21.43
C MET A 92 5.93 -27.85 -22.95
N SER A 93 6.48 -26.73 -23.41
CA SER A 93 6.61 -26.40 -24.83
C SER A 93 7.99 -26.73 -25.41
N HIS A 94 8.85 -27.43 -24.66
CA HIS A 94 10.27 -27.61 -24.99
C HIS A 94 10.53 -28.15 -26.42
N ALA A 95 9.71 -29.10 -26.88
CA ALA A 95 9.86 -29.71 -28.21
C ALA A 95 9.62 -28.73 -29.38
N LEU A 96 8.97 -27.59 -29.12
CA LEU A 96 8.64 -26.57 -30.12
C LEU A 96 9.58 -25.36 -30.04
N LEU A 97 10.51 -25.33 -29.07
CA LEU A 97 11.37 -24.19 -28.83
C LEU A 97 12.64 -24.24 -29.69
N PRO A 98 13.17 -23.07 -30.11
CA PRO A 98 14.49 -22.99 -30.71
C PRO A 98 15.57 -23.54 -29.78
N GLY A 99 16.60 -24.21 -30.33
CA GLY A 99 17.64 -24.89 -29.54
C GLY A 99 18.34 -24.01 -28.50
N PHE A 100 18.51 -22.71 -28.77
CA PHE A 100 19.12 -21.77 -27.81
C PHE A 100 18.20 -21.46 -26.61
N VAL A 101 16.88 -21.41 -26.82
CA VAL A 101 15.89 -21.23 -25.73
C VAL A 101 15.77 -22.52 -24.92
N ALA A 102 15.73 -23.66 -25.62
CA ALA A 102 15.69 -24.99 -25.04
C ALA A 102 16.90 -25.27 -24.13
N GLY A 103 18.09 -24.76 -24.46
CA GLY A 103 19.29 -24.87 -23.63
C GLY A 103 19.36 -23.90 -22.45
N SER A 104 18.48 -22.90 -22.38
CA SER A 104 18.50 -21.82 -21.37
C SER A 104 17.10 -21.48 -20.85
N LEU A 105 16.28 -22.50 -20.57
CA LEU A 105 14.87 -22.34 -20.19
C LEU A 105 14.69 -21.43 -18.96
N PHE A 106 15.55 -21.58 -17.95
CA PHE A 106 15.47 -20.78 -16.72
C PHE A 106 15.73 -19.29 -16.98
N TYR A 107 16.81 -18.95 -17.69
CA TYR A 107 17.11 -17.56 -18.04
C TYR A 107 16.06 -16.95 -18.95
N SER A 108 15.55 -17.74 -19.90
CA SER A 108 14.46 -17.34 -20.78
C SER A 108 13.19 -17.01 -19.99
N ALA A 109 12.84 -17.83 -18.98
CA ALA A 109 11.73 -17.59 -18.09
C ALA A 109 11.92 -16.32 -17.24
N LEU A 110 13.13 -16.07 -16.74
CA LEU A 110 13.44 -14.86 -15.97
C LEU A 110 13.31 -13.58 -16.80
N ILE A 111 13.81 -13.60 -18.04
CA ILE A 111 13.70 -12.45 -18.96
C ILE A 111 12.24 -12.23 -19.36
N LEU A 112 11.53 -13.29 -19.74
CA LEU A 112 10.13 -13.20 -20.15
C LEU A 112 9.25 -12.69 -19.00
N SER A 113 9.43 -13.23 -17.79
CA SER A 113 8.71 -12.76 -16.60
C SER A 113 9.04 -11.31 -16.25
N ALA A 114 10.29 -10.88 -16.43
CA ALA A 114 10.68 -9.48 -16.20
C ALA A 114 9.98 -8.55 -17.18
N LEU A 115 9.95 -8.91 -18.47
CA LEU A 115 9.24 -8.16 -19.51
C LEU A 115 7.73 -8.13 -19.26
N LEU A 116 7.11 -9.25 -18.91
CA LEU A 116 5.68 -9.32 -18.61
C LEU A 116 5.31 -8.49 -17.38
N THR A 117 6.12 -8.59 -16.32
CA THR A 117 5.91 -7.84 -15.08
C THR A 117 6.12 -6.35 -15.29
N ALA A 118 7.18 -5.96 -16.00
CA ALA A 118 7.44 -4.56 -16.37
C ALA A 118 6.33 -4.03 -17.29
N GLY A 119 5.92 -4.78 -18.30
CA GLY A 119 4.81 -4.44 -19.19
C GLY A 119 3.50 -4.24 -18.43
N TYR A 120 3.16 -5.14 -17.51
CA TYR A 120 1.97 -5.02 -16.67
C TYR A 120 2.00 -3.76 -15.80
N TYR A 121 3.11 -3.48 -15.12
CA TYR A 121 3.19 -2.31 -14.24
C TYR A 121 3.36 -0.98 -14.98
N THR A 122 3.96 -0.96 -16.18
CA THR A 122 4.13 0.27 -16.99
C THR A 122 2.85 0.64 -17.75
N THR A 123 2.12 -0.35 -18.29
CA THR A 123 0.82 -0.12 -18.94
C THR A 123 -0.28 0.21 -17.95
N ARG A 124 -0.09 -0.15 -16.68
CA ARG A 124 -0.83 0.39 -15.54
C ARG A 124 -0.51 1.87 -15.31
N LYS A 125 -0.94 2.74 -16.22
CA LYS A 125 -0.86 4.18 -16.01
C LYS A 125 -1.63 4.55 -14.73
N PRO A 126 -1.06 5.38 -13.83
CA PRO A 126 -1.85 6.04 -12.81
C PRO A 126 -2.85 6.94 -13.55
N LYS A 127 -4.14 6.55 -13.58
CA LYS A 127 -5.17 7.35 -14.22
C LYS A 127 -5.38 8.62 -13.39
N ARG A 128 -4.70 9.70 -13.78
CA ARG A 128 -4.81 11.10 -13.32
C ARG A 128 -4.21 11.41 -11.95
N ALA A 129 -3.84 12.68 -11.75
CA ALA A 129 -3.69 13.29 -10.43
C ALA A 129 -4.99 13.03 -9.64
N GLY A 130 -4.91 12.24 -8.57
CA GLY A 130 -6.08 11.71 -7.85
C GLY A 130 -6.57 10.32 -8.28
N GLY A 131 -5.79 9.58 -9.07
CA GLY A 131 -6.10 8.24 -9.52
C GLY A 131 -6.14 7.22 -8.38
N THR A 132 -7.34 6.95 -7.90
CA THR A 132 -7.95 5.72 -7.33
C THR A 132 -7.09 4.55 -6.83
N TYR A 133 -5.86 4.31 -7.27
CA TYR A 133 -5.15 3.04 -7.10
C TYR A 133 -4.37 2.90 -5.78
N TYR A 134 -3.97 4.00 -5.16
CA TYR A 134 -3.16 4.02 -3.94
C TYR A 134 -4.02 4.38 -2.73
N GLN A 135 -3.60 3.93 -1.55
CA GLN A 135 -4.24 4.37 -0.32
C GLN A 135 -3.83 5.82 -0.06
N PRO A 136 -4.78 6.77 0.07
CA PRO A 136 -4.47 8.20 0.12
C PRO A 136 -3.84 8.65 1.44
N VAL A 137 -4.05 7.88 2.50
CA VAL A 137 -3.37 8.00 3.79
C VAL A 137 -2.68 6.69 4.07
N GLU A 138 -1.38 6.74 4.32
CA GLU A 138 -0.56 5.57 4.57
C GLU A 138 0.00 5.60 5.99
N LEU A 139 -0.08 4.46 6.68
CA LEU A 139 0.68 4.25 7.91
C LEU A 139 2.10 3.85 7.54
N THR A 140 3.04 4.79 7.68
CA THR A 140 4.46 4.55 7.35
C THR A 140 5.17 3.84 8.48
N GLU A 141 4.89 4.28 9.71
CA GLU A 141 5.49 3.73 10.90
C GLU A 141 4.52 3.74 12.08
N ALA A 142 4.58 2.68 12.89
CA ALA A 142 3.92 2.63 14.19
C ALA A 142 4.81 1.89 15.17
N TRP A 143 4.82 2.40 16.39
CA TRP A 143 5.42 1.77 17.55
C TRP A 143 4.33 1.51 18.58
N ILE A 144 4.18 0.25 18.90
CA ILE A 144 3.30 -0.22 19.96
C ILE A 144 4.19 -0.41 21.18
N GLY A 145 3.89 0.31 22.27
CA GLY A 145 4.46 0.02 23.59
C GLY A 145 3.75 -1.19 24.22
N ASP A 146 3.85 -1.36 25.54
CA ASP A 146 3.29 -2.56 26.19
C ASP A 146 1.78 -2.76 25.94
N LYS A 147 0.99 -1.68 25.93
CA LYS A 147 -0.48 -1.75 25.75
C LYS A 147 -1.10 -0.61 24.94
N HIS A 148 -0.30 0.36 24.49
CA HIS A 148 -0.78 1.56 23.81
C HIS A 148 0.10 1.86 22.59
N ILE A 149 -0.49 2.54 21.60
CA ILE A 149 0.27 3.08 20.47
C ILE A 149 1.10 4.24 21.00
N ALA A 150 2.42 4.04 21.09
CA ALA A 150 3.33 5.04 21.64
C ALA A 150 3.60 6.15 20.61
N ARG A 151 3.74 5.76 19.34
CA ARG A 151 3.95 6.69 18.24
C ARG A 151 3.46 6.10 16.93
N PHE A 152 2.89 6.92 16.07
CA PHE A 152 2.58 6.54 14.70
C PHE A 152 2.82 7.68 13.73
N GLU A 153 3.05 7.33 12.47
CA GLU A 153 3.38 8.26 11.41
C GLU A 153 2.49 8.00 10.20
N LEU A 154 1.84 9.06 9.73
CA LEU A 154 0.96 9.02 8.56
C LEU A 154 1.58 9.82 7.43
N ALA A 155 1.64 9.23 6.24
CA ALA A 155 1.92 9.94 5.00
C ALA A 155 0.61 10.24 4.27
N PHE A 156 0.44 11.48 3.82
CA PHE A 156 -0.74 11.91 3.07
C PHE A 156 -0.34 12.18 1.63
N HIS A 157 -1.18 11.76 0.68
CA HIS A 157 -0.95 12.10 -0.72
C HIS A 157 -1.13 13.61 -0.99
N ASN A 158 -2.06 14.25 -0.30
CA ASN A 158 -2.34 15.68 -0.44
C ASN A 158 -1.61 16.49 0.64
N ALA A 159 -0.56 17.21 0.25
CA ALA A 159 0.23 18.06 1.15
C ALA A 159 -0.59 19.17 1.82
N ARG A 160 -1.62 19.72 1.15
CA ARG A 160 -2.50 20.75 1.74
C ARG A 160 -3.35 20.17 2.87
N TYR A 161 -3.87 18.96 2.67
CA TYR A 161 -4.61 18.24 3.71
C TYR A 161 -3.68 17.83 4.86
N ALA A 162 -2.46 17.38 4.56
CA ALA A 162 -1.44 17.06 5.55
C ALA A 162 -1.14 18.26 6.48
N ALA A 163 -1.03 19.46 5.90
CA ALA A 163 -0.83 20.70 6.67
C ALA A 163 -2.04 21.05 7.55
N ALA A 164 -3.26 20.82 7.08
CA ALA A 164 -4.47 21.00 7.89
C ALA A 164 -4.51 20.00 9.05
N MET A 165 -4.25 18.71 8.79
CA MET A 165 -4.13 17.67 9.82
C MET A 165 -3.07 18.02 10.87
N ARG A 166 -1.92 18.57 10.44
CA ARG A 166 -0.84 19.00 11.34
C ARG A 166 -1.32 20.08 12.31
N ARG A 167 -2.09 21.05 11.83
CA ARG A 167 -2.64 22.14 12.66
C ARG A 167 -3.71 21.63 13.61
N SER A 168 -4.64 20.81 13.14
CA SER A 168 -5.75 20.28 13.94
C SER A 168 -5.31 19.31 15.04
N ASN A 169 -4.10 18.76 14.95
CA ASN A 169 -3.57 17.79 15.91
C ASN A 169 -2.21 18.22 16.48
N ALA A 170 -1.98 19.54 16.62
CA ALA A 170 -0.71 20.09 17.08
C ALA A 170 -0.29 19.48 18.43
N GLU A 171 -1.22 19.33 19.38
CA GLU A 171 -0.96 18.74 20.70
C GLU A 171 -0.38 17.32 20.62
N LEU A 172 -0.90 16.46 19.74
CA LEU A 172 -0.41 15.09 19.56
C LEU A 172 0.96 15.04 18.87
N ILE A 173 1.24 16.03 18.02
CA ILE A 173 2.51 16.17 17.31
C ILE A 173 3.59 16.69 18.27
N ASP A 174 3.26 17.68 19.08
CA ASP A 174 4.14 18.25 20.10
C ASP A 174 4.45 17.23 21.20
N ALA A 175 3.47 16.38 21.57
CA ALA A 175 3.67 15.24 22.45
C ALA A 175 4.49 14.09 21.81
N GLY A 176 4.80 14.17 20.52
CA GLY A 176 5.59 13.16 19.79
C GLY A 176 4.85 11.85 19.48
N VAL A 177 3.54 11.79 19.74
CA VAL A 177 2.70 10.61 19.52
C VAL A 177 2.29 10.48 18.05
N PHE A 178 2.04 11.60 17.38
CA PHE A 178 1.64 11.63 15.97
C PHE A 178 2.70 12.34 15.14
N LYS A 179 3.06 11.76 13.98
CA LYS A 179 3.90 12.44 12.98
C LYS A 179 3.26 12.39 11.60
N ILE A 180 3.56 13.43 10.82
CA ILE A 180 3.11 13.58 9.44
C ILE A 180 4.34 13.72 8.55
N GLN A 181 4.50 12.80 7.60
CA GLN A 181 5.56 12.82 6.59
C GLN A 181 5.28 13.86 5.50
#